data_AF-A0A6N0HSP0-F1
#
_entry.id   AF-A0A6N0HSP0-F1
#
_cell.length_a   1.000
_cell.length_b   1.000
_cell.length_c   1.000
_cell.angle_alpha   90.00
_cell.angle_beta   90.00
_cell.angle_gamma   90.00
#
_symmetry.space_group_name_H-M   'P 1'
#
loop_
_entity.id
_entity.type
_entity.pdbx_description
1 polymer ?
#
loop_
_entity_poly.entity_id
_entity_poly.type
_entity_poly.pdbx_seq_one_letter_code
_entity_poly.pdbx_strand_id
1 'polypeptide(L)'
;MIVRNLHERVTESELETLFKAFRKKADITLVAKAAKGASCRYGLALFHSKRHAQSAIKQLDGKPLHGQPVILREFIARSYGNERRTLGWRNRKWPGEERRRHERRFSDTKKPIDSFDEWLEESENRVPTGR
;
A
#
# COMPACT_ATOMS: atom_id res chain seq x y z
N MET A 1 10.62 3.13 9.79
CA MET A 1 9.21 3.46 10.15
C MET A 1 8.80 4.73 9.41
N ILE A 2 7.53 4.89 9.07
CA ILE A 2 7.00 6.09 8.39
C ILE A 2 6.03 6.80 9.33
N VAL A 3 6.19 8.12 9.44
CA VAL A 3 5.28 9.05 10.10
C VAL A 3 4.47 9.80 9.04
N ARG A 4 3.14 9.74 9.12
CA ARG A 4 2.21 10.36 8.16
C ARG A 4 1.20 11.25 8.87
N ASN A 5 0.44 12.00 8.06
CA ASN A 5 -0.59 12.93 8.50
C ASN A 5 -0.01 14.05 9.37
N LEU A 6 1.12 14.62 8.91
CA LEU A 6 1.77 15.74 9.55
C LEU A 6 1.27 17.04 8.91
N HIS A 7 0.94 18.02 9.74
CA HIS A 7 0.53 19.34 9.29
C HIS A 7 1.70 20.07 8.61
N GLU A 8 1.40 20.98 7.68
CA GLU A 8 2.39 21.81 6.97
C GLU A 8 3.19 22.77 7.86
N ARG A 9 2.82 22.89 9.14
CA ARG A 9 3.53 23.71 10.13
C ARG A 9 4.46 22.90 11.02
N VAL A 10 4.36 21.56 11.00
CA VAL A 10 5.17 20.69 11.86
C VAL A 10 6.65 20.85 11.54
N THR A 11 7.45 21.17 12.54
CA THR A 11 8.90 21.27 12.43
C THR A 11 9.58 19.98 12.93
N GLU A 12 10.86 19.85 12.64
CA GLU A 12 11.65 18.71 13.11
C GLU A 12 11.76 18.67 14.64
N SER A 13 11.85 19.82 15.30
CA SER A 13 11.93 19.91 16.77
C SER A 13 10.67 19.41 17.48
N GLU A 14 9.49 19.65 16.92
CA GLU A 14 8.23 19.11 17.45
C GLU A 14 8.17 17.59 17.29
N LEU A 15 8.65 17.09 16.14
CA LEU A 15 8.74 15.67 15.89
C LEU A 15 9.75 15.00 16.85
N GLU A 16 10.92 15.60 17.07
CA GLU A 16 11.88 15.14 18.07
C GLU A 16 11.27 15.11 19.48
N THR A 17 10.45 16.11 19.81
CA THR A 17 9.76 16.18 21.11
C THR A 17 8.75 15.05 21.26
N LEU A 18 7.97 14.75 20.22
CA LEU A 18 7.03 13.62 20.20
C LEU A 18 7.77 12.27 20.39
N PHE A 19 8.95 12.14 19.80
CA PHE A 19 9.78 10.94 19.85
C PHE A 19 10.85 10.98 20.95
N LYS A 20 10.79 11.90 21.91
CA LYS A 20 11.83 12.10 22.94
C LYS A 20 12.19 10.81 23.70
N ALA A 21 11.20 9.96 23.99
CA ALA A 21 11.40 8.66 24.65
C ALA A 21 12.23 7.65 23.82
N PHE A 22 12.31 7.86 22.51
CA PHE A 22 12.99 7.01 21.54
C PHE A 22 14.18 7.68 20.85
N ARG A 23 14.54 8.91 21.23
CA ARG A 23 15.60 9.71 20.58
C ARG A 23 16.97 9.02 20.51
N LYS A 24 17.36 8.25 21.54
CA LYS A 24 18.62 7.48 21.55
C LYS A 24 18.52 6.14 20.78
N LYS A 25 17.32 5.78 20.31
CA LYS A 25 17.01 4.47 19.72
C LYS A 25 16.61 4.59 18.25
N ALA A 26 16.37 5.81 17.76
CA ALA A 26 15.98 6.06 16.39
C ALA A 26 16.46 7.41 15.87
N ASP A 27 16.86 7.43 14.60
CA ASP A 27 17.13 8.64 13.86
C ASP A 27 15.86 9.08 13.14
N ILE A 28 15.54 10.36 13.23
CA ILE A 28 14.29 10.91 12.72
C ILE A 28 14.64 11.96 11.67
N THR A 29 13.94 11.93 10.55
CA THR A 29 14.13 12.88 9.46
C THR A 29 12.77 13.35 8.98
N LEU A 30 12.56 14.66 8.99
CA LEU A 30 11.37 15.26 8.40
C LEU A 30 11.62 15.50 6.91
N VAL A 31 10.71 15.04 6.07
CA VAL A 31 10.75 15.25 4.62
C VAL A 31 9.56 16.10 4.20
N ALA A 32 9.85 17.25 3.61
CA ALA A 32 8.86 18.12 2.99
C ALA A 32 8.93 17.96 1.47
N LYS A 33 7.77 17.73 0.83
CA LYS A 33 7.64 17.72 -0.62
C LYS A 33 6.65 18.78 -1.06
N ALA A 34 7.09 19.66 -1.96
CA ALA A 34 6.20 20.52 -2.72
C ALA A 34 5.66 19.72 -3.92
N ALA A 35 4.36 19.43 -3.95
CA ALA A 35 3.71 18.80 -5.10
C ALA A 35 2.61 19.73 -5.59
N LYS A 36 2.72 20.19 -6.85
CA LYS A 36 1.78 21.06 -7.61
C LYS A 36 0.50 21.44 -6.84
N GLY A 37 0.60 22.42 -5.93
CA GLY A 37 -0.54 23.01 -5.20
C GLY A 37 -0.69 22.67 -3.72
N ALA A 38 0.06 21.71 -3.15
CA ALA A 38 0.04 21.41 -1.72
C ALA A 38 1.43 21.00 -1.19
N SER A 39 1.74 21.37 0.05
CA SER A 39 2.98 20.95 0.70
C SER A 39 2.70 19.72 1.55
N CYS A 40 3.25 18.57 1.16
CA CYS A 40 3.09 17.33 1.92
C CYS A 40 4.32 17.13 2.79
N ARG A 41 4.12 17.00 4.11
CA ARG A 41 5.17 16.62 5.06
C ARG A 41 4.97 15.19 5.54
N TYR A 42 6.06 14.44 5.62
CA TYR A 42 6.10 13.12 6.23
C TYR A 42 7.43 12.92 6.95
N GLY A 43 7.42 12.09 7.98
CA GLY A 43 8.63 11.74 8.73
C GLY A 43 9.12 10.33 8.40
N LEU A 44 10.42 10.15 8.44
CA LEU A 44 11.07 8.85 8.43
C LEU A 44 11.75 8.67 9.79
N ALA A 45 11.52 7.52 10.42
CA ALA A 45 12.20 7.16 11.66
C ALA A 45 12.91 5.81 11.50
N LEU A 46 14.23 5.82 11.59
CA LEU A 46 15.12 4.68 11.47
C LEU A 46 15.40 4.14 12.88
N PHE A 47 14.79 3.01 13.22
CA PHE A 47 15.02 2.36 14.51
C PHE A 47 16.11 1.30 14.39
N HIS A 48 16.96 1.21 15.40
CA HIS A 48 17.98 0.16 15.51
C HIS A 48 17.37 -1.24 15.76
N SER A 49 16.19 -1.29 16.38
CA SER A 49 15.52 -2.54 16.74
C SER A 49 14.02 -2.50 16.41
N LYS A 50 13.53 -3.60 15.86
CA LYS A 50 12.11 -3.81 15.58
C LYS A 50 11.24 -3.70 16.83
N ARG A 51 11.73 -4.18 17.98
CA ARG A 51 10.99 -4.10 19.26
C ARG A 51 10.71 -2.66 19.66
N HIS A 52 11.68 -1.77 19.47
CA HIS A 52 11.51 -0.34 19.75
C HIS A 52 10.55 0.32 18.77
N ALA A 53 10.62 -0.03 17.48
CA ALA A 53 9.69 0.48 16.47
C ALA A 53 8.24 0.10 16.80
N GLN A 54 7.97 -1.17 17.16
CA GLN A 54 6.62 -1.61 17.55
C GLN A 54 6.12 -0.92 18.82
N SER A 55 6.99 -0.72 19.82
CA SER A 55 6.65 0.04 21.01
C SER A 55 6.30 1.50 20.68
N ALA A 56 7.02 2.12 19.74
CA ALA A 56 6.75 3.48 19.31
C ALA A 56 5.39 3.59 18.61
N ILE A 57 5.06 2.66 17.71
CA ILE A 57 3.74 2.59 17.06
C ILE A 57 2.64 2.50 18.12
N LYS A 58 2.74 1.57 19.08
CA LYS A 58 1.71 1.39 20.12
C LYS A 58 1.49 2.63 21.00
N GLN A 59 2.52 3.45 21.21
CA GLN A 59 2.46 4.59 22.13
C GLN A 59 2.21 5.93 21.46
N LEU A 60 2.61 6.10 20.19
CA LEU A 60 2.63 7.39 19.51
C LEU A 60 1.64 7.46 18.34
N ASP A 61 1.17 6.32 17.82
CA ASP A 61 0.13 6.31 16.79
C ASP A 61 -1.18 6.89 17.35
N GLY A 62 -1.81 7.77 16.59
CA GLY A 62 -3.04 8.46 16.98
C GLY A 62 -2.86 9.69 17.88
N LYS A 63 -1.63 10.03 18.31
CA LYS A 63 -1.40 11.25 19.10
C LYS A 63 -1.68 12.51 18.27
N PRO A 64 -2.39 13.51 18.82
CA PRO A 64 -2.65 14.76 18.11
C PRO A 64 -1.38 15.62 18.05
N LEU A 65 -1.05 16.11 16.86
CA LEU A 65 -0.01 17.09 16.61
C LEU A 65 -0.59 18.18 15.69
N HIS A 66 -0.64 19.43 16.16
CA HIS A 66 -1.33 20.54 15.47
C HIS A 66 -2.79 20.20 15.05
N GLY A 67 -3.51 19.50 15.93
CA GLY A 67 -4.91 19.10 15.68
C GLY A 67 -5.09 17.94 14.70
N GLN A 68 -4.00 17.36 14.17
CA GLN A 68 -4.05 16.18 13.30
C GLN A 68 -3.48 14.94 14.02
N PRO A 69 -4.16 13.78 13.98
CA PRO A 69 -3.64 12.56 14.58
C PRO A 69 -2.47 12.02 13.75
N VAL A 70 -1.32 11.83 14.39
CA VAL A 70 -0.13 11.27 13.74
C VAL A 70 -0.34 9.79 13.43
N ILE A 71 0.00 9.36 12.21
CA ILE A 71 -0.11 7.97 11.79
C ILE A 71 1.28 7.34 11.67
N LEU A 72 1.55 6.29 12.46
CA LEU A 72 2.81 5.56 12.47
C LEU A 72 2.66 4.17 11.89
N ARG A 73 3.51 3.82 10.92
CA ARG A 73 3.51 2.49 10.30
C ARG A 73 4.90 1.97 10.06
N GLU A 74 5.03 0.64 10.05
CA GLU A 74 6.26 -0.02 9.61
C GLU A 74 6.60 0.44 8.18
N PHE A 75 7.90 0.64 7.92
CA PHE A 75 8.35 1.00 6.57
C PHE A 75 8.35 -0.28 5.74
N ILE A 76 7.50 -0.31 4.71
CA ILE A 76 7.47 -1.39 3.73
C ILE A 76 8.27 -0.90 2.54
N ALA A 77 9.49 -1.41 2.39
CA ALA A 77 10.25 -1.20 1.17
C ALA A 77 9.39 -1.69 -0.01
N ARG A 78 9.29 -0.89 -1.06
CA ARG A 78 8.76 -1.39 -2.33
C ARG A 78 9.76 -2.42 -2.82
N SER A 79 9.52 -3.70 -2.53
CA SER A 79 10.21 -4.74 -3.28
C SER A 79 9.72 -4.60 -4.72
N TYR A 80 10.64 -4.71 -5.67
CA TYR A 80 10.31 -4.82 -7.08
C TYR A 80 9.47 -6.09 -7.38
N GLY A 81 9.03 -6.87 -6.38
CA GLY A 81 8.25 -8.10 -6.53
C GLY A 81 6.82 -7.96 -7.07
N ASN A 82 6.38 -6.73 -7.40
CA ASN A 82 5.20 -6.48 -8.25
C ASN A 82 5.56 -6.39 -9.74
N GLU A 83 6.80 -6.70 -10.09
CA GLU A 83 7.21 -6.79 -11.47
C GLU A 83 6.49 -7.99 -12.09
N ARG A 84 5.65 -7.70 -13.09
CA ARG A 84 4.88 -8.67 -13.89
C ARG A 84 5.73 -9.81 -14.47
N ARG A 85 7.06 -9.71 -14.36
CA ARG A 85 8.10 -10.62 -14.85
C ARG A 85 8.52 -11.70 -13.83
N THR A 86 8.10 -11.62 -12.57
CA THR A 86 8.37 -12.71 -11.61
C THR A 86 7.51 -13.93 -11.94
N LEU A 87 8.11 -15.13 -12.02
CA LEU A 87 7.37 -16.38 -12.26
C LEU A 87 6.32 -16.57 -11.14
N GLY A 88 5.05 -16.70 -11.51
CA GLY A 88 3.94 -16.85 -10.56
C GLY A 88 3.34 -15.56 -10.01
N TRP A 89 3.69 -14.37 -10.54
CA TRP A 89 3.12 -13.08 -10.07
C TRP A 89 1.58 -13.03 -10.12
N ARG A 90 0.95 -13.73 -11.10
CA ARG A 90 -0.52 -13.84 -11.21
C ARG A 90 -1.16 -14.64 -10.07
N ASN A 91 -0.43 -15.57 -9.47
CA ASN A 91 -0.93 -16.47 -8.43
C ASN A 91 -0.67 -15.93 -7.02
N ARG A 92 0.00 -14.78 -6.90
CA ARG A 92 0.25 -14.15 -5.60
C ARG A 92 -1.04 -13.55 -5.06
N LYS A 93 -1.51 -14.08 -3.94
CA LYS A 93 -2.59 -13.48 -3.15
C LYS A 93 -2.16 -12.09 -2.70
N TRP A 94 -3.01 -11.08 -2.96
CA TRP A 94 -2.71 -9.70 -2.58
C TRP A 94 -2.47 -9.61 -1.07
N PRO A 95 -1.31 -9.09 -0.61
CA PRO A 95 -0.93 -9.13 0.81
C PRO A 95 -1.49 -7.95 1.63
N GLY A 96 -2.08 -6.96 0.97
CA GLY A 96 -2.68 -5.80 1.63
C GLY A 96 -4.19 -5.95 1.80
N GLU A 97 -4.75 -5.17 2.72
CA GLU A 97 -6.19 -4.98 2.81
C GLU A 97 -6.70 -4.31 1.51
N GLU A 98 -7.67 -4.92 0.84
CA GLU A 98 -8.20 -4.48 -0.45
C GLU A 98 -8.90 -3.12 -0.27
N ARG A 99 -8.22 -2.02 -0.61
CA ARG A 99 -8.77 -0.65 -0.47
C ARG A 99 -9.75 -0.28 -1.58
N ARG A 100 -9.89 -1.14 -2.59
CA ARG A 100 -10.85 -0.95 -3.68
C ARG A 100 -12.19 -1.45 -3.19
N ARG A 101 -13.16 -0.55 -3.05
CA ARG A 101 -14.54 -0.91 -2.64
C ARG A 101 -15.30 -1.74 -3.68
N HIS A 102 -14.79 -1.86 -4.91
CA HIS A 102 -15.44 -2.58 -6.00
C HIS A 102 -14.41 -3.34 -6.85
N GLU A 103 -14.57 -4.65 -6.94
CA GLU A 103 -13.72 -5.52 -7.74
C GLU A 103 -14.30 -5.68 -9.14
N ARG A 104 -13.72 -5.01 -10.14
CA ARG A 104 -14.15 -5.17 -11.54
C ARG A 104 -14.04 -6.61 -12.06
N ARG A 105 -13.21 -7.45 -11.41
CA ARG A 105 -12.99 -8.86 -11.76
C ARG A 105 -14.11 -9.79 -11.29
N PHE A 106 -14.85 -9.41 -10.26
CA PHE A 106 -16.05 -10.11 -9.80
C PHE A 106 -17.32 -9.49 -10.37
N SER A 107 -17.25 -8.78 -11.51
CA SER A 107 -18.45 -8.55 -12.31
C SER A 107 -18.89 -9.90 -12.86
N ASP A 108 -19.67 -10.61 -12.06
CA ASP A 108 -20.36 -11.85 -12.40
C ASP A 108 -21.54 -11.56 -13.33
N THR A 109 -21.34 -10.65 -14.29
CA THR A 109 -22.24 -10.54 -15.42
C THR A 109 -21.84 -11.68 -16.34
N LYS A 110 -22.68 -12.72 -16.41
CA LYS A 110 -22.63 -13.73 -17.48
C LYS A 110 -22.30 -13.00 -18.77
N LYS A 111 -21.08 -13.15 -19.27
CA LYS A 111 -20.72 -12.56 -20.56
C LYS A 111 -21.64 -13.21 -21.59
N PRO A 112 -22.36 -12.44 -22.41
CA PRO A 112 -23.10 -13.04 -23.51
C PRO A 112 -22.10 -13.81 -24.38
N ILE A 113 -22.50 -15.00 -24.83
CA ILE A 113 -21.70 -15.86 -25.70
C ILE A 113 -21.28 -15.00 -26.89
N ASP A 114 -19.98 -14.89 -27.12
CA ASP A 114 -19.44 -14.11 -28.24
C ASP A 114 -19.55 -14.94 -29.52
N SER A 115 -19.66 -14.27 -30.66
CA SER A 115 -19.85 -14.90 -31.99
C SER A 115 -18.77 -15.94 -32.33
N PHE A 116 -17.60 -15.84 -31.68
CA PHE A 116 -16.51 -16.79 -31.82
C PHE A 116 -16.76 -18.12 -31.10
N ASP A 117 -17.41 -18.12 -29.94
CA ASP A 117 -17.73 -19.34 -29.18
C ASP A 117 -18.84 -20.13 -29.89
N GLU A 118 -19.84 -19.45 -30.47
CA GLU A 118 -20.84 -20.08 -31.35
C GLU A 118 -20.21 -20.73 -32.58
N TRP A 119 -19.25 -20.06 -33.22
CA TRP A 119 -18.55 -20.59 -34.37
C TRP A 119 -17.69 -21.82 -34.04
N LEU A 120 -17.10 -21.86 -32.84
CA LEU A 120 -16.30 -22.98 -32.37
C LEU A 120 -17.15 -24.25 -32.21
N GLU A 121 -18.31 -24.13 -31.54
CA GLU A 121 -19.25 -25.25 -31.36
C GLU A 121 -19.82 -25.74 -32.69
N GLU A 122 -20.10 -24.83 -33.63
CA GLU A 122 -20.59 -25.22 -34.95
C GLU A 122 -19.52 -25.92 -35.81
N SER A 123 -18.24 -25.61 -35.59
CA SER A 123 -17.13 -26.28 -36.26
C SER A 123 -16.88 -27.70 -35.73
N GLU A 124 -17.09 -27.94 -34.43
CA GLU A 124 -16.95 -29.26 -33.81
C GLU A 124 -18.10 -30.20 -34.21
N ASN A 125 -19.30 -29.66 -34.44
CA ASN A 125 -20.46 -30.41 -34.91
C ASN A 125 -20.43 -30.75 -36.42
N ARG A 126 -19.47 -30.21 -37.19
CA ARG A 126 -19.30 -30.49 -38.62
C ARG A 126 -18.41 -31.69 -38.94
N VAL A 127 -17.85 -32.39 -37.95
CA VAL A 127 -17.08 -33.62 -38.21
C VAL A 127 -18.06 -34.71 -38.67
N PRO A 128 -18.03 -35.16 -39.95
CA PRO A 128 -18.91 -36.24 -40.37
C PRO A 128 -18.41 -37.53 -39.75
N THR A 129 -19.17 -38.10 -38.81
CA THR A 129 -19.01 -39.49 -38.41
C THR A 129 -19.46 -40.37 -39.58
N GLY A 130 -18.51 -40.82 -40.39
CA GLY A 130 -18.82 -41.59 -41.59
C GLY A 130 -17.69 -42.51 -42.01
N ARG A 131 -17.77 -43.76 -41.50
CA ARG A 131 -17.23 -45.05 -41.97
C ARG A 131 -15.99 -45.09 -42.85
#